data_AF-A0AAV3FRB3-F1
#
_entry.id   AF-A0AAV3FRB3-F1
#
_cell.length_a   1.000
_cell.length_b   1.000
_cell.length_c   1.000
_cell.angle_alpha   90.00
_cell.angle_beta   90.00
_cell.angle_gamma   90.00
#
_symmetry.space_group_name_H-M   'P 1'
#
loop_
_entity.id
_entity.type
_entity.pdbx_description
1 polymer ?
#
loop_
_entity_poly.entity_id
_entity_poly.type
_entity_poly.pdbx_seq_one_letter_code
_entity_poly.pdbx_strand_id
1 'polypeptide(L)'
;MINDKNRYRGSLLAQSILKEKVTRTVTKDEMLETVNLDYRRLIIIQLVSIAFGGMAIWCLIALVLLTVVGILICSLHNDLPFVTAIPIESPIKMIWLEGWQINVAIGLIGTFGIFLDKWATNKMDALREATDKKQLTKDYLAWKEEHNG
;
A
#
# COMPACT_ATOMS: atom_id res chain seq x y z
N MET A 1 54.97 -5.56 -21.38
CA MET A 1 53.59 -5.86 -21.82
C MET A 1 52.80 -6.33 -20.61
N ILE A 2 51.91 -5.49 -20.09
CA ILE A 2 50.97 -5.90 -19.04
C ILE A 2 50.04 -6.93 -19.68
N ASN A 3 49.95 -8.12 -19.08
CA ASN A 3 49.17 -9.24 -19.62
C ASN A 3 47.68 -8.95 -19.46
N ASP A 4 47.09 -8.22 -20.41
CA ASP A 4 45.67 -7.84 -20.43
C ASP A 4 44.74 -9.05 -20.26
N LYS A 5 45.16 -10.22 -20.75
CA LYS A 5 44.39 -11.47 -20.63
C LYS A 5 44.12 -11.88 -19.18
N ASN A 6 45.08 -11.64 -18.28
CA ASN A 6 44.93 -11.91 -16.85
C ASN A 6 44.13 -10.81 -16.13
N ARG A 7 44.24 -9.56 -16.58
CA ARG A 7 43.47 -8.43 -16.03
C ARG A 7 41.98 -8.54 -16.36
N TYR A 8 41.64 -8.92 -17.59
CA TYR A 8 40.27 -9.23 -18.00
C TYR A 8 39.69 -10.45 -17.27
N ARG A 9 40.49 -11.51 -17.05
CA ARG A 9 40.06 -12.65 -16.25
C ARG A 9 39.77 -12.28 -14.80
N GLY A 10 40.59 -11.44 -14.18
CA GLY A 10 40.37 -10.93 -12.82
C GLY A 10 39.10 -10.08 -12.71
N SER A 11 38.85 -9.21 -13.69
CA SER A 11 37.63 -8.39 -13.78
C SER A 11 36.36 -9.24 -13.95
N LEU A 12 36.40 -10.25 -14.83
CA LEU A 12 35.30 -11.19 -15.03
C LEU A 12 35.00 -12.03 -13.77
N LEU A 13 36.05 -12.45 -13.05
CA LEU A 13 35.90 -13.14 -11.76
C LEU A 13 35.29 -12.23 -10.70
N ALA A 14 35.75 -10.98 -10.59
CA ALA A 14 35.19 -10.00 -9.68
C ALA A 14 33.70 -9.73 -9.98
N GLN A 15 33.33 -9.55 -11.25
CA GLN A 15 31.93 -9.40 -11.66
C GLN A 15 31.10 -10.64 -11.33
N SER A 16 31.64 -11.84 -11.51
CA SER A 16 30.93 -13.09 -11.18
C SER A 16 30.64 -13.22 -9.68
N ILE A 17 31.63 -12.89 -8.84
CA ILE A 17 31.50 -12.90 -7.37
C ILE A 17 30.54 -11.79 -6.91
N LEU A 18 30.62 -10.60 -7.49
CA LEU A 18 29.71 -9.50 -7.16
C LEU A 18 28.26 -9.84 -7.53
N LYS A 19 28.07 -10.45 -8.71
CA LYS A 19 26.76 -10.89 -9.20
C LYS A 19 26.21 -12.00 -8.30
N GLU A 20 27.01 -12.98 -7.93
CA GLU A 20 26.59 -14.05 -7.01
C GLU A 20 26.21 -13.51 -5.63
N LYS A 21 27.01 -12.58 -5.08
CA LYS A 21 26.74 -11.93 -3.80
C LYS A 21 25.43 -11.14 -3.85
N VAL A 22 25.24 -10.30 -4.88
CA VAL A 22 24.01 -9.51 -5.08
C VAL A 22 22.80 -10.40 -5.27
N THR A 23 22.93 -11.51 -6.00
CA THR A 23 21.83 -12.48 -6.21
C THR A 23 21.42 -13.21 -4.93
N ARG A 24 22.34 -13.32 -3.95
CA ARG A 24 22.08 -13.89 -2.62
C ARG A 24 21.56 -12.88 -1.61
N THR A 25 21.96 -11.61 -1.71
CA THR A 25 21.67 -10.61 -0.67
C THR A 25 20.53 -9.65 -1.02
N VAL A 26 20.26 -9.43 -2.32
CA VAL A 26 19.22 -8.48 -2.77
C VAL A 26 18.09 -9.27 -3.43
N THR A 27 16.86 -9.00 -3.00
CA THR A 27 15.67 -9.66 -3.54
C THR A 27 15.34 -9.13 -4.94
N LYS A 28 14.58 -9.92 -5.72
CA LYS A 28 14.12 -9.49 -7.06
C LYS A 28 13.26 -8.23 -6.97
N ASP A 29 12.48 -8.12 -5.89
CA ASP A 29 11.57 -7.00 -5.65
C ASP A 29 12.34 -5.71 -5.32
N GLU A 30 13.40 -5.78 -4.50
CA GLU A 30 14.29 -4.63 -4.25
C GLU A 30 15.01 -4.14 -5.52
N MET A 31 15.46 -5.07 -6.38
CA MET A 31 16.07 -4.70 -7.66
C MET A 31 15.05 -4.03 -8.59
N LEU A 32 13.83 -4.56 -8.65
CA LEU A 32 12.74 -3.99 -9.44
C LEU A 32 12.33 -2.60 -8.92
N GLU A 33 12.21 -2.42 -7.62
CA GLU A 33 11.91 -1.12 -7.01
C GLU A 33 12.98 -0.06 -7.35
N THR A 34 14.24 -0.48 -7.40
CA THR A 34 15.37 0.43 -7.67
C THR A 34 15.48 0.80 -9.15
N VAL A 35 15.34 -0.19 -10.04
CA VAL A 35 15.64 -0.03 -11.48
C VAL A 35 14.39 0.26 -12.30
N ASN A 36 13.23 -0.28 -11.92
CA ASN A 36 11.99 -0.17 -12.67
C ASN A 36 11.05 0.87 -12.04
N LEU A 37 10.97 2.03 -12.67
CA LEU A 37 10.18 3.18 -12.23
C LEU A 37 8.67 2.87 -12.19
N ASP A 38 8.18 2.01 -13.09
CA ASP A 38 6.77 1.59 -13.13
C ASP A 38 6.43 0.66 -11.97
N TYR A 39 7.34 -0.26 -11.62
CA TYR A 39 7.19 -1.14 -10.45
C TYR A 39 7.12 -0.31 -9.17
N ARG A 40 7.99 0.69 -9.03
CA ARG A 40 7.99 1.61 -7.89
C ARG A 40 6.70 2.44 -7.80
N ARG A 41 6.17 2.92 -8.94
CA ARG A 41 4.88 3.63 -8.99
C ARG A 41 3.73 2.72 -8.53
N LEU A 42 3.74 1.46 -8.93
CA LEU A 42 2.72 0.49 -8.53
C LEU A 42 2.77 0.21 -7.02
N ILE A 43 3.95 0.12 -6.40
CA ILE A 43 4.08 0.02 -4.93
C ILE A 43 3.44 1.21 -4.23
N ILE A 44 3.69 2.43 -4.72
CA ILE A 44 3.08 3.65 -4.15
C ILE A 44 1.55 3.61 -4.29
N ILE A 45 1.04 3.22 -5.47
CA ILE A 45 -0.41 3.09 -5.69
C ILE A 45 -1.00 2.07 -4.73
N GLN A 46 -0.33 0.93 -4.52
CA GLN A 46 -0.77 -0.10 -3.59
C GLN A 46 -0.84 0.43 -2.14
N LEU A 47 0.22 1.10 -1.67
CA LEU A 47 0.27 1.72 -0.34
C LEU A 47 -0.86 2.73 -0.13
N VAL A 48 -1.08 3.60 -1.11
CA VAL A 48 -2.18 4.57 -1.10
C VAL A 48 -3.52 3.86 -1.03
N SER A 49 -3.67 2.77 -1.78
CA SER A 49 -4.88 1.95 -1.81
C SER A 49 -5.21 1.32 -0.46
N ILE A 50 -4.21 0.75 0.21
CA ILE A 50 -4.34 0.18 1.56
C ILE A 50 -4.72 1.28 2.55
N ALA A 51 -4.11 2.46 2.45
CA ALA A 51 -4.44 3.59 3.31
C ALA A 51 -5.90 4.05 3.13
N PHE A 52 -6.39 4.15 1.90
CA PHE A 52 -7.79 4.48 1.62
C PHE A 52 -8.77 3.40 2.12
N GLY A 53 -8.45 2.13 1.88
CA GLY A 53 -9.25 1.01 2.39
C GLY A 53 -9.32 0.98 3.91
N GLY A 54 -8.18 1.15 4.59
CA GLY A 54 -8.08 1.23 6.04
C GLY A 54 -8.82 2.44 6.62
N MET A 55 -8.72 3.60 5.98
CA MET A 55 -9.44 4.80 6.38
C MET A 55 -10.95 4.61 6.30
N ALA A 56 -11.45 3.97 5.23
CA ALA A 56 -12.88 3.68 5.09
C ALA A 56 -13.39 2.77 6.21
N ILE A 57 -12.64 1.71 6.55
CA ILE A 57 -12.96 0.81 7.67
C ILE A 57 -12.97 1.60 8.99
N TRP A 58 -11.98 2.47 9.21
CA TRP A 58 -11.96 3.29 10.41
C TRP A 58 -13.15 4.24 10.52
N CYS A 59 -13.54 4.88 9.42
CA CYS A 59 -14.71 5.74 9.37
C CYS A 59 -15.99 4.96 9.73
N LEU A 60 -16.17 3.74 9.21
CA LEU A 60 -17.32 2.90 9.57
C LEU A 60 -17.36 2.57 11.06
N ILE A 61 -16.22 2.21 11.64
CA ILE A 61 -16.12 1.91 13.08
C ILE A 61 -16.42 3.17 13.91
N ALA A 62 -15.90 4.33 13.51
CA ALA A 62 -16.17 5.60 14.17
C ALA A 62 -17.66 5.96 14.13
N LEU A 63 -18.35 5.74 13.00
CA LEU A 63 -19.79 5.96 12.88
C LEU A 63 -20.61 5.06 13.81
N VAL A 64 -20.22 3.79 13.94
CA VAL A 64 -20.84 2.87 14.90
C VAL A 64 -20.64 3.37 16.34
N LEU A 65 -19.42 3.75 16.72
CA LEU A 65 -19.13 4.29 18.05
C LEU A 65 -19.92 5.58 18.34
N LEU A 66 -19.98 6.50 17.37
CA LEU A 66 -20.77 7.73 17.48
C LEU A 66 -22.26 7.42 17.68
N THR A 67 -22.77 6.39 17.04
CA THR A 67 -24.16 5.95 17.21
C THR A 67 -24.41 5.44 18.64
N VAL A 68 -23.50 4.61 19.16
CA VAL A 68 -23.58 4.11 20.55
C VAL A 68 -23.52 5.26 21.55
N VAL A 69 -22.57 6.19 21.38
CA VAL A 69 -22.44 7.37 22.23
C VAL A 69 -23.69 8.25 22.16
N GLY A 70 -24.25 8.47 20.96
CA GLY A 70 -25.49 9.22 20.77
C GLY A 70 -26.68 8.59 21.50
N ILE A 71 -26.81 7.26 21.43
CA ILE A 71 -27.84 6.50 22.15
C ILE A 71 -27.68 6.67 23.67
N LEU A 72 -26.46 6.55 24.19
CA LEU A 72 -26.19 6.72 25.62
C LEU A 72 -26.51 8.15 26.08
N ILE A 73 -26.17 9.16 25.28
CA ILE A 73 -26.50 10.56 25.57
C ILE A 73 -28.01 10.75 25.59
N CYS A 74 -28.75 10.19 24.62
CA CYS A 74 -30.20 10.26 24.59
C CYS A 74 -30.83 9.57 25.81
N SER A 75 -30.30 8.41 26.21
CA SER A 75 -30.75 7.71 27.42
C SER A 75 -30.53 8.56 28.67
N LEU A 76 -29.31 9.08 28.85
CA LEU A 76 -28.95 9.89 30.01
C LEU A 76 -29.76 11.19 30.06
N HIS A 77 -30.02 11.80 28.89
CA HIS A 77 -30.85 12.98 28.79
C HIS A 77 -32.29 12.70 29.21
N ASN A 78 -32.87 11.58 28.76
CA ASN A 78 -34.25 11.22 29.09
C ASN A 78 -34.45 10.88 30.58
N ASP A 79 -33.39 10.51 31.29
CA ASP A 79 -33.43 10.25 32.74
C ASP A 79 -33.40 11.53 33.59
N LEU A 80 -33.12 12.70 33.00
CA LEU A 80 -33.11 13.97 33.73
C LEU A 80 -34.54 14.46 33.99
N PRO A 81 -34.82 15.03 35.19
CA PRO A 81 -36.11 15.63 35.46
C PRO A 81 -36.29 16.93 34.65
N PHE A 82 -37.51 17.16 34.14
CA PHE A 82 -37.94 18.39 33.43
C PHE A 82 -37.36 18.62 32.02
N VAL A 83 -36.87 17.58 31.34
CA VAL A 83 -36.47 17.65 29.93
C VAL A 83 -37.44 16.94 29.00
N THR A 84 -37.47 17.37 27.74
CA THR A 84 -38.31 16.75 26.70
C THR A 84 -37.62 15.49 26.20
N ALA A 85 -38.29 14.35 26.27
CA ALA A 85 -37.70 13.08 25.88
C ALA A 85 -37.31 13.08 24.39
N ILE A 86 -36.06 12.71 24.11
CA ILE A 86 -35.55 12.52 22.76
C ILE A 86 -35.68 11.03 22.40
N PRO A 87 -36.25 10.68 21.24
CA PRO A 87 -36.32 9.30 20.80
C PRO A 87 -34.92 8.69 20.68
N ILE A 88 -34.72 7.50 21.26
CA ILE A 88 -33.44 6.78 21.19
C ILE A 88 -33.05 6.42 19.74
N GLU A 89 -34.02 6.37 18.84
CA GLU A 89 -33.83 6.19 17.40
C GLU A 89 -33.27 7.44 16.68
N SER A 90 -33.25 8.60 17.32
CA SER A 90 -32.81 9.87 16.71
C SER A 90 -31.35 9.83 16.21
N PRO A 91 -30.35 9.36 16.99
CA PRO A 91 -28.99 9.17 16.52
C PRO A 91 -28.90 8.22 15.32
N ILE A 92 -29.74 7.19 15.29
CA ILE A 92 -29.75 6.20 14.19
C ILE A 92 -30.28 6.86 12.92
N LYS A 93 -31.40 7.59 13.01
CA LYS A 93 -31.97 8.33 11.89
C LYS A 93 -31.00 9.36 11.34
N MET A 94 -30.39 10.16 12.20
CA MET A 94 -29.47 11.21 11.79
C MET A 94 -28.20 10.64 11.12
N ILE A 95 -27.56 9.64 11.72
CA ILE A 95 -26.27 9.11 11.24
C ILE A 95 -26.43 8.18 10.03
N TRP A 96 -27.46 7.33 10.04
CA TRP A 96 -27.58 6.24 9.06
C TRP A 96 -28.59 6.50 7.95
N LEU A 97 -29.71 7.16 8.26
CA LEU A 97 -30.81 7.37 7.32
C LEU A 97 -30.71 8.73 6.63
N GLU A 98 -30.47 9.81 7.38
CA GLU A 98 -30.34 11.16 6.83
C GLU A 98 -28.93 11.42 6.29
N GLY A 99 -27.90 10.90 6.96
CA GLY A 99 -26.51 10.92 6.53
C GLY A 99 -26.09 9.81 5.54
N TRP A 100 -27.05 9.14 4.89
CA TRP A 100 -26.79 7.93 4.10
C TRP A 100 -25.78 8.14 2.95
N GLN A 101 -25.70 9.35 2.39
CA GLN A 101 -24.76 9.67 1.31
C GLN A 101 -23.31 9.51 1.76
N ILE A 102 -23.00 9.86 3.01
CA ILE A 102 -21.65 9.71 3.59
C ILE A 102 -21.32 8.22 3.72
N ASN A 103 -22.28 7.41 4.18
CA ASN A 103 -22.10 5.97 4.34
C ASN A 103 -21.84 5.28 2.99
N VAL A 104 -22.58 5.69 1.94
CA VAL A 104 -22.37 5.21 0.57
C VAL A 104 -21.01 5.66 0.03
N ALA A 105 -20.62 6.92 0.26
CA ALA A 105 -19.31 7.42 -0.17
C ALA A 105 -18.16 6.66 0.50
N ILE A 106 -18.24 6.39 1.81
CA ILE A 106 -17.25 5.59 2.54
C ILE A 106 -17.19 4.17 1.95
N GLY A 107 -18.35 3.55 1.70
CA GLY A 107 -18.43 2.23 1.07
C GLY A 107 -17.79 2.18 -0.33
N LEU A 108 -18.01 3.21 -1.15
CA LEU A 108 -17.39 3.34 -2.47
C LEU A 108 -15.87 3.53 -2.38
N ILE A 109 -15.39 4.39 -1.47
CA ILE A 109 -13.96 4.60 -1.24
C ILE A 109 -13.30 3.30 -0.79
N GLY A 110 -13.92 2.57 0.14
CA GLY A 110 -13.41 1.27 0.59
C GLY A 110 -13.36 0.24 -0.54
N THR A 111 -14.42 0.13 -1.32
CA THR A 111 -14.50 -0.81 -2.46
C THR A 111 -13.46 -0.47 -3.53
N PHE A 112 -13.30 0.81 -3.84
CA PHE A 112 -12.31 1.29 -4.80
C PHE A 112 -10.88 1.06 -4.30
N GLY A 113 -10.61 1.27 -3.01
CA GLY A 113 -9.33 0.95 -2.38
C GLY A 113 -9.00 -0.55 -2.41
N ILE A 114 -9.97 -1.43 -2.22
CA ILE A 114 -9.74 -2.89 -2.36
C ILE A 114 -9.47 -3.26 -3.82
N PHE A 115 -10.20 -2.64 -4.75
CA PHE A 115 -10.02 -2.89 -6.18
C PHE A 115 -8.64 -2.44 -6.68
N LEU A 116 -8.23 -1.21 -6.33
CA LEU A 116 -6.93 -0.66 -6.71
C LEU A 116 -5.77 -1.44 -6.11
N ASP A 117 -5.90 -1.95 -4.88
CA ASP A 117 -4.87 -2.77 -4.22
C ASP A 117 -4.69 -4.09 -4.98
N LYS A 118 -5.78 -4.79 -5.28
CA LYS A 118 -5.75 -6.02 -6.09
C LYS A 118 -5.20 -5.76 -7.49
N TRP A 119 -5.60 -4.65 -8.12
CA TRP A 119 -5.12 -4.29 -9.44
C TRP A 119 -3.61 -4.01 -9.45
N ALA A 120 -3.12 -3.24 -8.48
CA ALA A 120 -1.70 -2.91 -8.33
C ALA A 120 -0.88 -4.17 -8.06
N THR A 121 -1.34 -5.04 -7.15
CA THR A 121 -0.70 -6.33 -6.84
C THR A 121 -0.60 -7.20 -8.09
N ASN A 122 -1.70 -7.39 -8.82
CA ASN A 122 -1.70 -8.20 -10.04
C ASN A 122 -0.75 -7.66 -11.11
N LYS A 123 -0.63 -6.32 -11.23
CA LYS A 123 0.29 -5.69 -12.18
C LYS A 123 1.75 -5.83 -11.73
N MET A 124 2.03 -5.72 -10.43
CA MET A 124 3.35 -5.97 -9.88
C MET A 124 3.78 -7.42 -10.08
N ASP A 125 2.90 -8.38 -9.83
CA ASP A 125 3.19 -9.80 -10.03
C ASP A 125 3.44 -10.11 -11.52
N ALA A 126 2.65 -9.55 -12.43
CA ALA A 126 2.88 -9.71 -13.86
C ALA A 126 4.23 -9.12 -14.31
N LEU A 127 4.62 -7.94 -13.81
CA LEU A 127 5.93 -7.35 -14.09
C LEU A 127 7.07 -8.20 -13.51
N ARG A 128 6.88 -8.72 -12.29
CA ARG A 128 7.82 -9.60 -11.62
C ARG A 128 8.02 -10.89 -12.39
N GLU A 129 6.97 -11.49 -12.93
CA GLU A 129 7.07 -12.72 -13.73
C GLU A 129 7.71 -12.46 -15.10
N ALA A 130 7.31 -11.38 -15.79
CA ALA A 130 7.81 -11.06 -17.12
C ALA A 130 9.29 -10.62 -17.14
N THR A 131 9.80 -10.07 -16.02
CA THR A 131 11.17 -9.56 -15.96
C THR A 131 12.17 -10.71 -15.76
N ASP A 132 13.11 -10.90 -16.69
CA ASP A 132 14.22 -11.84 -16.51
C ASP A 132 15.14 -11.37 -15.38
N LYS A 133 15.34 -12.24 -14.39
CA LYS A 133 16.22 -12.00 -13.25
C LYS A 133 17.65 -11.70 -13.68
N LYS A 134 18.15 -12.34 -14.74
CA LYS A 134 19.54 -12.12 -15.20
C LYS A 134 19.75 -10.73 -15.80
N GLN A 135 18.76 -10.24 -16.53
CA GLN A 135 18.76 -8.90 -17.11
C GLN A 135 18.61 -7.85 -16.01
N LEU A 136 17.65 -8.03 -15.10
CA LEU A 136 17.44 -7.14 -13.96
C LEU A 136 18.67 -6.99 -13.05
N THR A 137 19.38 -8.08 -12.75
CA THR A 137 20.62 -7.99 -11.96
C THR A 137 21.71 -7.22 -12.69
N LYS A 138 21.78 -7.29 -14.02
CA LYS A 138 22.74 -6.51 -14.81
C LYS A 138 22.40 -5.02 -14.74
N ASP A 139 21.13 -4.68 -14.93
CA ASP A 139 20.66 -3.30 -14.93
C ASP A 139 20.80 -2.66 -13.52
N TYR A 140 20.56 -3.44 -12.46
CA TYR A 140 20.79 -3.00 -11.08
C TYR A 140 22.27 -2.73 -10.77
N LEU A 141 23.18 -3.57 -11.27
CA LEU A 141 24.61 -3.36 -11.11
C LEU A 141 25.09 -2.12 -11.87
N ALA A 142 24.60 -1.90 -13.10
CA ALA A 142 24.91 -0.71 -13.88
C ALA A 142 24.42 0.57 -13.18
N TRP A 143 23.17 0.57 -12.70
CA TRP A 143 22.63 1.69 -11.92
C TRP A 143 23.49 2.00 -10.68
N LYS A 144 23.94 0.95 -9.97
CA LYS A 144 24.75 1.10 -8.77
C LYS A 144 26.13 1.69 -9.06
N GLU A 145 26.75 1.31 -10.18
CA GLU A 145 28.03 1.86 -10.65
C GLU A 145 27.90 3.34 -11.05
N GLU A 146 26.78 3.74 -11.66
CA GLU A 146 26.54 5.14 -12.06
C GLU A 146 26.25 6.08 -10.88
N HIS A 147 25.63 5.57 -9.80
CA HIS A 147 25.14 6.40 -8.69
C HIS A 147 25.96 6.32 -7.40
N ASN A 148 26.87 5.35 -7.28
CA ASN A 148 27.78 5.22 -6.12
C ASN A 148 29.28 5.22 -6.52
N GLY A 149 29.58 5.64 -7.75
CA GLY A 149 30.95 5.84 -8.26
C GLY A 149 31.49 7.24 -7.98
#